data_AF-E3QDV8-F1
#
_entry.id   AF-E3QDV8-F1
#
_cell.length_a   1.000
_cell.length_b   1.000
_cell.length_c   1.000
_cell.angle_alpha   90.00
_cell.angle_beta   90.00
_cell.angle_gamma   90.00
#
_symmetry.space_group_name_H-M   'P 1'
#
loop_
_entity.id
_entity.type
_entity.pdbx_description
1 polymer ?
#
loop_
_entity_poly.entity_id
_entity_poly.type
_entity_poly.pdbx_seq_one_letter_code
_entity_poly.pdbx_strand_id
1 'polypeptide(L)'
;MRVPSSRLCASSARSPFLLSAFARTATPYRSLASSAAATEPAAPPSPPVPSAKVNPPASTRPAPLDLPERKPDSSTIGHLFQTGKAYIKFYKTGLKAVFSNRRLIQETIAEKSASVEGFRSPSVFTPGLIPKGFSRADWMLLWRVRHDILRVPLFGLVLLVCGEFTPLIVIFVDGVVPYTCRLPQQIDASFKQAEERRQKSFIEFEKAAPQGVVSGMVQAAAKKHVLRSLHVPGMMWEKLGFFPPGLWATKGRLRMAFLEGDDRLLARDGGPAGLEELEVRIACAERGIDCRGRGDDELRQLLGQWLRLVDAEETEERRKRMTVLLTTK
;
A
#
# COMPACT_ATOMS: atom_id res chain seq x y z
N MET A 1 -61.20 -43.77 14.91
CA MET A 1 -60.37 -44.51 13.94
C MET A 1 -58.96 -44.63 14.50
N ARG A 2 -58.48 -45.87 14.67
CA ARG A 2 -57.12 -46.25 15.11
C ARG A 2 -56.23 -46.54 13.88
N VAL A 3 -54.96 -46.85 14.16
CA VAL A 3 -53.88 -47.47 13.34
C VAL A 3 -53.01 -46.46 12.52
N PRO A 4 -51.69 -46.68 12.33
CA PRO A 4 -50.62 -46.71 13.34
C PRO A 4 -49.33 -45.92 12.97
N SER A 5 -48.39 -45.93 13.93
CA SER A 5 -46.96 -45.60 13.83
C SER A 5 -46.11 -46.47 12.88
N SER A 6 -45.05 -45.87 12.34
CA SER A 6 -43.78 -46.50 11.92
C SER A 6 -42.69 -45.41 11.93
N ARG A 7 -41.84 -45.35 12.97
CA ARG A 7 -40.48 -45.93 13.09
C ARG A 7 -39.47 -45.45 12.03
N LEU A 8 -38.45 -44.76 12.56
CA LEU A 8 -37.01 -44.88 12.31
C LEU A 8 -36.45 -44.58 10.91
N CYS A 9 -35.62 -43.54 10.80
CA CYS A 9 -34.18 -43.72 10.58
C CYS A 9 -33.45 -42.37 10.67
N ALA A 10 -32.69 -42.19 11.74
CA ALA A 10 -31.63 -41.19 11.82
C ALA A 10 -30.44 -41.71 11.00
N SER A 11 -29.98 -40.94 10.01
CA SER A 11 -28.69 -41.18 9.38
C SER A 11 -27.72 -40.08 9.80
N SER A 12 -26.83 -40.48 10.69
CA SER A 12 -25.64 -39.74 11.10
C SER A 12 -24.56 -39.98 10.03
N ALA A 13 -24.24 -38.97 9.22
CA ALA A 13 -23.07 -39.00 8.37
C ALA A 13 -21.88 -38.39 9.13
N ARG A 14 -21.18 -39.25 9.88
CA ARG A 14 -19.80 -39.00 10.32
C ARG A 14 -18.90 -39.30 9.12
N SER A 15 -18.21 -38.28 8.59
CA SER A 15 -17.06 -38.48 7.69
C SER A 15 -15.78 -38.57 8.52
N PRO A 16 -15.00 -39.66 8.40
CA PRO A 16 -13.70 -39.73 9.02
C PRO A 16 -12.59 -39.86 7.95
N PHE A 17 -11.47 -39.15 8.18
CA PHE A 17 -10.15 -39.31 7.54
C PHE A 17 -10.09 -39.00 6.02
N LEU A 18 -9.03 -38.39 5.46
CA LEU A 18 -7.59 -38.60 5.66
C LEU A 18 -6.81 -37.31 5.37
N LEU A 19 -5.88 -36.97 6.26
CA LEU A 19 -4.73 -36.11 6.01
C LEU A 19 -3.77 -36.85 5.05
N SER A 20 -3.64 -36.39 3.80
CA SER A 20 -2.57 -36.83 2.90
C SER A 20 -1.41 -35.83 2.94
N ALA A 21 -0.31 -36.28 3.56
CA ALA A 21 0.99 -35.63 3.48
C ALA A 21 1.50 -35.62 2.04
N PHE A 22 1.83 -34.45 1.49
CA PHE A 22 2.57 -34.36 0.25
C PHE A 22 4.04 -34.69 0.51
N ALA A 23 4.40 -35.93 0.21
CA ALA A 23 5.77 -36.40 0.15
C ALA A 23 6.52 -35.74 -1.01
N ARG A 24 7.73 -35.26 -0.71
CA ARG A 24 8.70 -34.73 -1.68
C ARG A 24 9.20 -35.89 -2.55
N THR A 25 8.78 -35.96 -3.80
CA THR A 25 9.41 -36.84 -4.79
C THR A 25 10.55 -36.11 -5.48
N ALA A 26 11.78 -36.48 -5.14
CA ALA A 26 12.97 -36.11 -5.87
C ALA A 26 12.95 -36.78 -7.25
N THR A 27 13.01 -35.97 -8.31
CA THR A 27 13.17 -36.44 -9.68
C THR A 27 14.64 -36.73 -10.00
N PRO A 28 14.98 -37.88 -10.60
CA PRO A 28 16.34 -38.15 -11.03
C PRO A 28 16.66 -37.37 -12.31
N TYR A 29 17.77 -36.65 -12.28
CA TYR A 29 18.38 -35.94 -13.39
C TYR A 29 18.82 -36.95 -14.47
N ARG A 30 18.13 -37.00 -15.61
CA ARG A 30 18.57 -37.76 -16.78
C ARG A 30 19.15 -36.77 -17.79
N SER A 31 20.48 -36.70 -17.80
CA SER A 31 21.29 -36.04 -18.81
C SER A 31 20.97 -36.63 -20.18
N LEU A 32 20.44 -35.80 -21.08
CA LEU A 32 20.46 -36.03 -22.52
C LEU A 32 21.11 -34.81 -23.16
N ALA A 33 22.39 -34.99 -23.49
CA ALA A 33 23.13 -34.11 -24.37
C ALA A 33 22.45 -34.11 -25.75
N SER A 34 22.01 -32.94 -26.21
CA SER A 34 21.57 -32.75 -27.58
C SER A 34 22.25 -31.51 -28.17
N SER A 35 23.09 -31.82 -29.15
CA SER A 35 23.72 -31.00 -30.19
C SER A 35 23.44 -29.49 -30.17
N ALA A 36 24.51 -28.73 -29.94
CA ALA A 36 24.55 -27.29 -30.12
C ALA A 36 24.42 -26.92 -31.60
N ALA A 37 23.36 -26.18 -31.94
CA ALA A 37 23.35 -25.27 -33.08
C ALA A 37 23.60 -23.86 -32.51
N ALA A 38 24.68 -23.22 -32.95
CA ALA A 38 25.05 -21.88 -32.51
C ALA A 38 24.00 -20.86 -33.00
N THR A 39 23.17 -20.37 -32.08
CA THR A 39 22.39 -19.15 -32.27
C THR A 39 23.11 -18.02 -31.56
N GLU A 40 23.42 -16.95 -32.30
CA GLU A 40 24.01 -15.72 -31.76
C GLU A 40 23.23 -15.24 -30.52
N PRO A 41 23.92 -14.81 -29.44
CA PRO A 41 23.23 -14.31 -28.26
C PRO A 41 22.54 -12.99 -28.60
N ALA A 42 21.21 -13.03 -28.65
CA ALA A 42 20.37 -11.84 -28.65
C ALA A 42 20.71 -10.99 -27.42
N ALA A 43 20.90 -9.69 -27.65
CA ALA A 43 21.15 -8.71 -26.60
C ALA A 43 20.10 -8.84 -25.48
N PRO A 44 20.50 -8.67 -24.20
CA PRO A 44 19.55 -8.74 -23.09
C PRO A 44 18.44 -7.71 -23.30
N PRO A 45 17.16 -8.08 -23.05
CA PRO A 45 16.06 -7.14 -23.19
C PRO A 45 16.32 -5.93 -22.29
N SER A 46 16.31 -4.73 -22.90
CA SER A 46 16.32 -3.46 -22.18
C SER A 46 15.28 -3.51 -21.06
N PRO A 47 15.59 -3.03 -19.84
CA PRO A 47 14.60 -3.01 -18.77
C PRO A 47 13.34 -2.27 -19.26
N PRO A 48 12.13 -2.82 -19.03
CA PRO A 48 10.91 -2.21 -19.51
C PRO A 48 10.82 -0.79 -18.97
N VAL A 49 10.73 0.20 -19.87
CA VAL A 49 10.52 1.60 -19.49
C VAL A 49 9.22 1.66 -18.68
N PRO A 50 9.26 2.11 -17.41
CA PRO A 50 8.07 2.13 -16.57
C PRO A 50 6.96 2.96 -17.24
N SER A 51 5.76 2.40 -17.33
CA SER A 51 4.63 3.06 -17.99
C SER A 51 4.28 4.35 -17.26
N ALA A 52 4.31 5.48 -17.97
CA ALA A 52 3.93 6.79 -17.43
C ALA A 52 2.46 6.87 -16.99
N LYS A 53 1.61 5.95 -17.44
CA LYS A 53 0.21 5.83 -17.00
C LYS A 53 0.08 5.12 -15.65
N VAL A 54 1.04 4.25 -15.30
CA VAL A 54 0.99 3.40 -14.10
C VAL A 54 1.70 4.05 -12.93
N ASN A 55 2.88 4.62 -13.16
CA ASN A 55 3.74 5.15 -12.10
C ASN A 55 3.56 6.66 -11.97
N PRO A 56 3.28 7.17 -10.77
CA PRO A 56 3.27 8.61 -10.54
C PRO A 56 4.67 9.20 -10.73
N PRO A 57 4.78 10.52 -10.96
CA PRO A 57 6.07 11.20 -11.06
C PRO A 57 6.99 10.88 -9.88
N ALA A 58 8.29 10.70 -10.15
CA ALA A 58 9.29 10.40 -9.11
C ALA A 58 9.32 11.45 -7.98
N SER A 59 8.98 12.71 -8.29
CA SER A 59 8.81 13.80 -7.32
C SER A 59 7.74 13.56 -6.26
N THR A 60 6.87 12.56 -6.41
CA THR A 60 5.88 12.16 -5.39
C THR A 60 6.47 11.27 -4.29
N ARG A 61 7.73 10.87 -4.42
CA ARG A 61 8.50 10.08 -3.45
C ARG A 61 9.64 10.94 -2.86
N PRO A 62 10.19 10.57 -1.69
CA PRO A 62 11.40 11.21 -1.18
C PRO A 62 12.54 11.16 -2.18
N ALA A 63 13.31 12.25 -2.26
CA ALA A 63 14.58 12.23 -2.97
C ALA A 63 15.58 11.33 -2.25
N PRO A 64 16.56 10.74 -2.95
CA PRO A 64 17.69 10.06 -2.31
C PRO A 64 18.38 11.00 -1.30
N LEU A 65 18.67 10.47 -0.12
CA LEU A 65 19.41 11.17 0.92
C LEU A 65 20.87 10.71 0.90
N ASP A 66 21.71 11.48 0.21
CA ASP A 66 23.14 11.19 0.11
C ASP A 66 23.87 11.80 1.31
N LEU A 67 24.19 10.96 2.30
CA LEU A 67 24.96 11.36 3.47
C LEU A 67 26.47 11.25 3.18
N PRO A 68 27.30 12.20 3.66
CA PRO A 68 28.74 12.14 3.46
C PRO A 68 29.35 10.95 4.20
N GLU A 69 30.11 10.12 3.47
CA GLU A 69 30.86 9.02 4.06
C GLU A 69 31.94 9.55 5.03
N ARG A 70 32.03 8.95 6.22
CA ARG A 70 32.98 9.36 7.24
C ARG A 70 34.37 8.86 6.87
N LYS A 71 35.24 9.76 6.42
CA LYS A 71 36.67 9.48 6.22
C LYS A 71 37.40 9.48 7.57
N PRO A 72 38.38 8.58 7.77
CA PRO A 72 39.12 8.48 9.04
C PRO A 72 39.79 9.80 9.46
N ASP A 73 40.22 10.62 8.49
CA ASP A 73 40.93 11.87 8.73
C ASP A 73 40.02 13.11 8.82
N SER A 74 38.69 12.93 8.71
CA SER A 74 37.75 14.06 8.71
C SER A 74 37.44 14.56 10.11
N SER A 75 37.46 15.89 10.30
CA SER A 75 37.07 16.52 11.56
C SER A 75 35.60 16.26 11.86
N THR A 76 35.29 15.86 13.11
CA THR A 76 33.91 15.57 13.55
C THR A 76 32.95 16.73 13.31
N ILE A 77 33.41 17.96 13.54
CA ILE A 77 32.63 19.19 13.34
C ILE A 77 32.35 19.42 11.85
N GLY A 78 33.36 19.22 10.99
CA GLY A 78 33.21 19.33 9.54
C GLY A 78 32.23 18.28 8.98
N HIS A 79 32.35 17.04 9.45
CA HIS A 79 31.42 15.96 9.08
C HIS A 79 29.99 16.25 9.51
N LEU A 80 29.78 16.76 10.73
CA LEU A 80 28.46 17.14 11.22
C LEU A 80 27.85 18.28 10.41
N PHE A 81 28.65 19.28 10.02
CA PHE A 81 28.19 20.38 9.18
C PHE A 81 27.77 19.90 7.77
N GLN A 82 28.56 19.01 7.15
CA GLN A 82 28.20 18.44 5.85
C GLN A 82 26.94 17.57 5.94
N THR A 83 26.80 16.81 7.02
CA THR A 83 25.60 16.01 7.32
C THR A 83 24.37 16.92 7.46
N GLY A 84 24.48 18.01 8.23
CA GLY A 84 23.41 19.01 8.36
C GLY A 84 23.02 19.63 7.02
N LYS A 85 24.00 19.99 6.19
CA LYS A 85 23.77 20.53 4.84
C LYS A 85 23.03 19.54 3.94
N ALA A 86 23.36 18.25 4.02
CA ALA A 86 22.67 17.19 3.28
C ALA A 86 21.19 17.11 3.66
N TYR A 87 20.88 17.13 4.97
CA TYR A 87 19.48 17.16 5.45
C TYR A 87 18.71 18.41 5.02
N ILE A 88 19.33 19.59 5.11
CA ILE A 88 18.70 20.85 4.66
C ILE A 88 18.38 20.78 3.15
N LYS A 89 19.33 20.27 2.34
CA LYS A 89 19.12 20.07 0.90
C LYS A 89 17.96 19.09 0.65
N PHE A 90 17.92 17.98 1.37
CA PHE A 90 16.86 16.97 1.26
C PHE A 90 15.48 17.57 1.55
N TYR A 91 15.28 18.25 2.69
CA TYR A 91 14.00 18.87 3.02
C TYR A 91 13.60 19.96 2.05
N LYS A 92 14.55 20.81 1.62
CA LYS A 92 14.29 21.84 0.59
C LYS A 92 13.80 21.22 -0.72
N THR A 93 14.42 20.12 -1.16
CA THR A 93 13.99 19.37 -2.34
C THR A 93 12.61 18.75 -2.14
N GLY A 94 12.35 18.13 -0.99
CA GLY A 94 11.04 17.56 -0.64
C GLY A 94 9.92 18.59 -0.66
N LEU A 95 10.11 19.77 -0.05
CA LEU A 95 9.14 20.86 -0.08
C LEU A 95 8.89 21.38 -1.50
N LYS A 96 9.95 21.59 -2.30
CA LYS A 96 9.81 21.97 -3.71
C LYS A 96 8.98 20.95 -4.47
N ALA A 97 9.22 19.66 -4.21
CA ALA A 97 8.48 18.57 -4.83
C ALA A 97 6.98 18.65 -4.51
N VAL A 98 6.59 18.93 -3.26
CA VAL A 98 5.17 19.11 -2.87
C VAL A 98 4.48 20.18 -3.72
N PHE A 99 5.08 21.37 -3.84
CA PHE A 99 4.48 22.46 -4.61
C PHE A 99 4.49 22.19 -6.13
N SER A 100 5.54 21.56 -6.64
CA SER A 100 5.58 21.14 -8.05
C SER A 100 4.51 20.09 -8.38
N ASN A 101 4.30 19.10 -7.50
CA ASN A 101 3.26 18.08 -7.64
C ASN A 101 1.87 18.70 -7.56
N ARG A 102 1.67 19.68 -6.65
CA ARG A 102 0.42 20.45 -6.57
C ARG A 102 0.15 21.17 -7.87
N ARG A 103 1.15 21.85 -8.44
CA ARG A 103 0.99 22.54 -9.73
C ARG A 103 0.66 21.55 -10.85
N LEU A 104 1.41 20.44 -10.93
CA LEU A 104 1.23 19.40 -11.93
C LEU A 104 -0.20 18.85 -11.92
N ILE A 105 -0.75 18.48 -10.75
CA ILE A 105 -2.12 17.95 -10.71
C ILE A 105 -3.17 18.99 -11.10
N GLN A 106 -2.95 20.28 -10.81
CA GLN A 106 -3.86 21.34 -11.24
C GLN A 106 -3.83 21.51 -12.76
N GLU A 107 -2.65 21.45 -13.37
CA GLU A 107 -2.47 21.48 -14.83
C GLU A 107 -3.13 20.27 -15.48
N THR A 108 -2.93 19.05 -14.95
CA THR A 108 -3.60 17.84 -15.44
C THR A 108 -5.13 17.91 -15.33
N ILE A 109 -5.65 18.45 -14.23
CA ILE A 109 -7.11 18.63 -14.07
C ILE A 109 -7.63 19.66 -15.07
N ALA A 110 -6.93 20.78 -15.26
CA ALA A 110 -7.32 21.82 -16.22
C ALA A 110 -7.31 21.27 -17.66
N GLU A 111 -6.24 20.58 -18.06
CA GLU A 111 -6.12 19.94 -19.37
C GLU A 111 -7.27 18.96 -19.62
N LYS A 112 -7.56 18.07 -18.67
CA LYS A 112 -8.64 17.06 -18.82
C LYS A 112 -10.02 17.67 -18.78
N SER A 113 -10.22 18.75 -18.02
CA SER A 113 -11.49 19.48 -18.01
C SER A 113 -11.80 20.11 -19.37
N ALA A 114 -10.76 20.49 -20.14
CA ALA A 114 -10.92 21.06 -21.47
C ALA A 114 -11.01 20.00 -22.58
N SER A 115 -10.34 18.85 -22.42
CA SER A 115 -10.15 17.85 -23.49
C SER A 115 -11.04 16.61 -23.37
N VAL A 116 -11.55 16.27 -22.19
CA VAL A 116 -12.29 15.02 -21.96
C VAL A 116 -13.76 15.32 -21.73
N GLU A 117 -14.60 14.86 -22.65
CA GLU A 117 -16.05 15.03 -22.55
C GLU A 117 -16.61 14.32 -21.30
N GLY A 118 -17.44 15.05 -20.54
CA GLY A 118 -18.01 14.56 -19.29
C GLY A 118 -16.98 14.40 -18.16
N PHE A 119 -15.84 15.09 -18.24
CA PHE A 119 -14.91 15.21 -17.14
C PHE A 119 -15.59 15.83 -15.92
N ARG A 120 -15.37 15.22 -14.75
CA ARG A 120 -15.83 15.76 -13.47
C ARG A 120 -14.63 15.92 -12.55
N SER A 121 -14.40 17.14 -12.09
CA SER A 121 -13.31 17.45 -11.17
C SER A 121 -13.41 16.60 -9.89
N PRO A 122 -12.25 16.13 -9.37
CA PRO A 122 -12.24 15.35 -8.14
C PRO A 122 -12.80 16.17 -6.99
N SER A 123 -13.66 15.54 -6.17
CA SER A 123 -14.31 16.19 -5.04
C SER A 123 -14.10 15.39 -3.76
N VAL A 124 -13.95 16.10 -2.64
CA VAL A 124 -13.85 15.50 -1.30
C VAL A 124 -15.13 14.76 -0.92
N PHE A 125 -16.29 15.17 -1.46
CA PHE A 125 -17.59 14.57 -1.20
C PHE A 125 -17.83 13.28 -2.00
N THR A 126 -17.09 13.06 -3.09
CA THR A 126 -17.20 11.85 -3.93
C THR A 126 -15.83 11.19 -4.13
N PRO A 127 -15.22 10.67 -3.04
CA PRO A 127 -13.83 10.21 -3.04
C PRO A 127 -13.59 8.93 -3.85
N GLY A 128 -14.63 8.14 -4.15
CA GLY A 128 -14.52 6.89 -4.93
C GLY A 128 -14.79 7.06 -6.42
N LEU A 129 -15.15 8.27 -6.86
CA LEU A 129 -15.40 8.54 -8.28
C LEU A 129 -14.08 8.89 -8.96
N ILE A 130 -13.62 8.01 -9.85
CA ILE A 130 -12.45 8.25 -10.69
C ILE A 130 -12.85 9.24 -11.80
N PRO A 131 -12.20 10.40 -11.92
CA PRO A 131 -12.48 11.31 -13.02
C PRO A 131 -12.22 10.64 -14.37
N LYS A 132 -13.08 10.90 -15.37
CA LYS A 132 -12.87 10.36 -16.72
C LYS A 132 -11.52 10.79 -17.26
N GLY A 133 -10.85 9.89 -17.97
CA GLY A 133 -9.51 10.13 -18.53
C GLY A 133 -8.36 10.10 -17.51
N PHE A 134 -8.59 9.90 -16.21
CA PHE A 134 -7.50 9.72 -15.25
C PHE A 134 -6.77 8.38 -15.48
N SER A 135 -5.45 8.45 -15.51
CA SER A 135 -4.54 7.30 -15.36
C SER A 135 -4.32 6.96 -13.88
N ARG A 136 -3.74 5.80 -13.60
CA ARG A 136 -3.29 5.43 -12.25
C ARG A 136 -2.30 6.46 -11.71
N ALA A 137 -1.36 6.92 -12.54
CA ALA A 137 -0.38 7.93 -12.17
C ALA A 137 -1.06 9.23 -11.69
N ASP A 138 -2.12 9.68 -12.37
CA ASP A 138 -2.89 10.86 -12.00
C ASP A 138 -3.65 10.66 -10.68
N TRP A 139 -4.22 9.48 -10.49
CA TRP A 139 -4.92 9.11 -9.27
C TRP A 139 -3.96 9.11 -8.07
N MET A 140 -2.79 8.47 -8.21
CA MET A 140 -1.74 8.50 -7.19
C MET A 140 -1.28 9.92 -6.91
N LEU A 141 -1.02 10.72 -7.94
CA LEU A 141 -0.60 12.11 -7.80
C LEU A 141 -1.64 12.94 -7.03
N LEU A 142 -2.92 12.83 -7.37
CA LEU A 142 -4.01 13.52 -6.68
C LEU A 142 -4.04 13.22 -5.18
N TRP A 143 -3.98 11.94 -4.82
CA TRP A 143 -4.07 11.50 -3.43
C TRP A 143 -2.81 11.84 -2.62
N ARG A 144 -1.62 11.74 -3.23
CA ARG A 144 -0.36 12.15 -2.60
C ARG A 144 -0.31 13.67 -2.38
N VAL A 145 -0.71 14.48 -3.37
CA VAL A 145 -0.80 15.95 -3.22
C VAL A 145 -1.76 16.34 -2.10
N ARG A 146 -2.95 15.73 -2.06
CA ARG A 146 -3.91 15.99 -0.97
C ARG A 146 -3.34 15.65 0.39
N HIS A 147 -2.64 14.53 0.50
CA HIS A 147 -1.98 14.12 1.75
C HIS A 147 -0.91 15.13 2.19
N ASP A 148 -0.08 15.60 1.26
CA ASP A 148 1.07 16.44 1.54
C ASP A 148 0.67 17.88 1.83
N ILE A 149 -0.23 18.48 1.05
CA ILE A 149 -0.69 19.86 1.24
C ILE A 149 -1.39 20.05 2.58
N LEU A 150 -2.14 19.04 3.06
CA LEU A 150 -2.76 19.09 4.38
C LEU A 150 -1.73 19.07 5.53
N ARG A 151 -0.49 18.63 5.27
CA ARG A 151 0.59 18.51 6.26
C ARG A 151 1.60 19.64 6.22
N VAL A 152 1.73 20.32 5.08
CA VAL A 152 2.66 21.45 4.91
C VAL A 152 2.53 22.51 6.00
N PRO A 153 1.32 22.96 6.43
CA PRO A 153 1.23 23.99 7.47
C PRO A 153 1.83 23.55 8.80
N LEU A 154 1.49 22.34 9.26
CA LEU A 154 1.99 21.79 10.51
C LEU A 154 3.49 21.49 10.43
N PHE A 155 3.95 20.95 9.29
CA PHE A 155 5.36 20.72 9.05
C PHE A 155 6.17 22.03 9.00
N GLY A 156 5.61 23.08 8.39
CA GLY A 156 6.19 24.41 8.37
C GLY A 156 6.30 25.03 9.77
N LEU A 157 5.29 24.83 10.63
CA LEU A 157 5.35 25.23 12.04
C LEU A 157 6.46 24.50 12.79
N VAL A 158 6.61 23.18 12.57
CA VAL A 158 7.73 22.41 13.16
C VAL A 158 9.08 22.96 12.68
N LEU A 159 9.25 23.22 11.39
CA LEU A 159 10.48 23.82 10.85
C LEU A 159 10.78 25.21 11.46
N LEU A 160 9.75 26.02 11.69
CA LEU A 160 9.89 27.35 12.27
C LEU A 160 10.32 27.30 13.74
N VAL A 161 9.68 26.43 14.54
CA VAL A 161 9.97 26.30 15.97
C VAL A 161 11.30 25.59 16.22
N CYS A 162 11.59 24.55 15.43
CA CYS A 162 12.72 23.67 15.66
C CYS A 162 13.97 24.06 14.87
N GLY A 163 13.83 24.91 13.84
CA GLY A 163 14.94 25.38 13.01
C GLY A 163 15.81 24.24 12.50
N GLU A 164 17.10 24.30 12.82
CA GLU A 164 18.11 23.31 12.44
C GLU A 164 17.97 21.97 13.17
N PHE A 165 17.25 21.91 14.30
CA PHE A 165 17.00 20.67 15.04
C PHE A 165 15.81 19.85 14.49
N THR A 166 15.17 20.32 13.41
CA THR A 166 14.04 19.61 12.77
C THR A 166 14.33 18.14 12.42
N PRO A 167 15.52 17.75 11.90
CA PRO A 167 15.82 16.34 11.64
C PRO A 167 15.68 15.45 12.89
N LEU A 168 15.97 15.96 14.09
CA LEU A 168 15.82 15.19 15.34
C LEU A 168 14.36 14.99 15.72
N ILE A 169 13.51 15.98 15.48
CA ILE A 169 12.09 15.95 15.88
C ILE A 169 11.24 15.17 14.88
N VAL A 170 11.56 15.26 13.60
CA VAL A 170 10.87 14.54 12.53
C VAL A 170 10.99 13.01 12.69
N ILE A 171 12.07 12.51 13.29
CA ILE A 171 12.22 11.07 13.59
C ILE A 171 11.12 10.56 14.53
N PHE A 172 10.60 11.42 15.40
CA PHE A 172 9.57 11.02 16.37
C PHE A 172 8.14 11.25 15.86
N VAL A 173 7.96 11.97 14.74
CA VAL A 173 6.64 12.43 14.28
C VAL A 173 6.42 12.21 12.78
N ASP A 174 6.45 10.94 12.35
CA ASP A 174 6.20 10.52 10.96
C ASP A 174 4.84 11.02 10.41
N GLY A 175 3.86 11.27 11.29
CA GLY A 175 2.51 11.68 10.93
C GLY A 175 2.41 13.12 10.40
N VAL A 176 3.39 13.97 10.71
CA VAL A 176 3.39 15.41 10.37
C VAL A 176 4.09 15.67 9.04
N VAL A 177 4.94 14.75 8.58
CA VAL A 177 5.84 15.00 7.45
C VAL A 177 5.17 14.63 6.13
N PRO A 178 5.21 15.53 5.11
CA PRO A 178 4.80 15.20 3.73
C PRO A 178 5.55 13.97 3.21
N TYR A 179 4.94 13.19 2.31
CA TYR A 179 5.56 12.00 1.76
C TYR A 179 6.92 12.29 1.12
N THR A 180 7.05 13.41 0.41
CA THR A 180 8.31 13.83 -0.23
C THR A 180 9.44 14.18 0.74
N CYS A 181 9.13 14.38 2.02
CA CYS A 181 10.08 14.75 3.07
C CYS A 181 10.37 13.60 4.06
N ARG A 182 9.85 12.39 3.82
CA ARG A 182 10.13 11.23 4.69
C ARG A 182 11.51 10.66 4.42
N LEU A 183 12.28 10.40 5.48
CA LEU A 183 13.60 9.80 5.31
C LEU A 183 13.45 8.37 4.73
N PRO A 184 14.37 7.93 3.86
CA PRO A 184 14.33 6.57 3.30
C PRO A 184 14.25 5.47 4.37
N GLN A 185 15.05 5.59 5.43
CA GLN A 185 15.02 4.64 6.56
C GLN A 185 13.67 4.62 7.29
N GLN A 186 12.94 5.74 7.33
CA GLN A 186 11.59 5.80 7.90
C GLN A 186 10.58 5.04 7.05
N ILE A 187 10.76 4.97 5.72
CA ILE A 187 9.85 4.22 4.85
C ILE A 187 9.93 2.73 5.16
N ASP A 188 11.13 2.14 5.18
CA ASP A 188 11.29 0.72 5.48
C ASP A 188 10.85 0.39 6.91
N ALA A 189 11.20 1.24 7.88
CA ALA A 189 10.71 1.10 9.25
C ALA A 189 9.18 1.16 9.32
N SER A 190 8.55 2.07 8.56
CA SER A 190 7.11 2.21 8.52
C SER A 190 6.43 0.96 7.95
N PHE A 191 7.00 0.32 6.91
CA PHE A 191 6.49 -0.93 6.35
C PHE A 191 6.61 -2.10 7.34
N LYS A 192 7.73 -2.18 8.07
CA LYS A 192 7.91 -3.20 9.12
C LYS A 192 6.90 -3.02 10.25
N GLN A 193 6.76 -1.80 10.76
CA GLN A 193 5.81 -1.49 11.84
C GLN A 193 4.34 -1.66 11.40
N ALA A 194 4.05 -1.35 10.14
CA ALA A 194 2.77 -1.62 9.49
C ALA A 194 2.39 -3.09 9.59
N GLU A 195 3.27 -3.98 9.14
CA GLU A 195 2.99 -5.41 9.17
C GLU A 195 2.95 -5.97 10.59
N GLU A 196 3.83 -5.54 11.50
CA GLU A 196 3.76 -5.95 12.92
C GLU A 196 2.42 -5.57 13.56
N ARG A 197 1.88 -4.39 13.23
CA ARG A 197 0.54 -3.97 13.69
C ARG A 197 -0.54 -4.84 13.09
N ARG A 198 -0.46 -5.18 11.81
CA ARG A 198 -1.40 -6.07 11.14
C ARG A 198 -1.39 -7.47 11.76
N GLN A 199 -0.22 -8.04 12.03
CA GLN A 199 -0.09 -9.33 12.71
C GLN A 199 -0.74 -9.32 14.10
N LYS A 200 -0.47 -8.29 14.91
CA LYS A 200 -1.13 -8.11 16.22
C LYS A 200 -2.64 -7.96 16.07
N SER A 201 -3.08 -7.22 15.05
CA SER A 201 -4.48 -7.01 14.73
C SER A 201 -5.19 -8.31 14.35
N PHE A 202 -4.53 -9.24 13.66
CA PHE A 202 -5.09 -10.57 13.39
C PHE A 202 -5.28 -11.37 14.68
N ILE A 203 -4.30 -11.37 15.57
CA ILE A 203 -4.40 -12.08 16.86
C ILE A 203 -5.56 -11.51 17.70
N GLU A 204 -5.72 -10.18 17.75
CA GLU A 204 -6.85 -9.54 18.43
C GLU A 204 -8.18 -9.88 17.74
N PHE A 205 -8.20 -9.90 16.41
CA PHE A 205 -9.40 -10.18 15.63
C PHE A 205 -9.88 -11.62 15.80
N GLU A 206 -8.97 -12.60 15.77
CA GLU A 206 -9.29 -14.02 16.01
C GLU A 206 -9.86 -14.24 17.41
N LYS A 207 -9.35 -13.54 18.43
CA LYS A 207 -9.91 -13.58 19.79
C LYS A 207 -11.33 -12.99 19.85
N ALA A 208 -11.57 -11.91 19.13
CA ALA A 208 -12.87 -11.22 19.11
C ALA A 208 -13.90 -11.91 18.20
N ALA A 209 -13.45 -12.69 17.22
CA ALA A 209 -14.27 -13.35 16.22
C ALA A 209 -13.79 -14.80 15.97
N PRO A 210 -13.89 -15.69 16.97
CA PRO A 210 -13.34 -17.05 16.88
C PRO A 210 -14.01 -17.92 15.81
N GLN A 211 -15.23 -17.57 15.38
CA GLN A 211 -15.97 -18.26 14.31
C GLN A 211 -16.01 -17.45 12.98
N GLY A 212 -15.16 -16.44 12.82
CA GLY A 212 -15.09 -15.61 11.60
C GLY A 212 -16.14 -14.50 11.51
N VAL A 213 -16.29 -13.89 10.32
CA VAL A 213 -17.02 -12.63 10.07
C VAL A 213 -18.56 -12.77 9.99
N VAL A 214 -19.12 -13.91 10.39
CA VAL A 214 -20.51 -14.29 10.06
C VAL A 214 -21.56 -13.62 10.98
N SER A 215 -21.17 -12.95 12.07
CA SER A 215 -22.09 -12.35 13.06
C SER A 215 -21.96 -10.82 13.18
N GLY A 216 -23.05 -10.12 13.48
CA GLY A 216 -23.12 -8.65 13.56
C GLY A 216 -22.16 -7.99 14.57
N MET A 217 -21.84 -8.64 15.71
CA MET A 217 -20.81 -8.17 16.65
C MET A 217 -19.40 -8.20 16.05
N VAL A 218 -19.17 -9.03 15.03
CA VAL A 218 -17.89 -9.14 14.34
C VAL A 218 -17.63 -7.93 13.43
N GLN A 219 -18.66 -7.17 13.05
CA GLN A 219 -18.50 -6.04 12.14
C GLN A 219 -17.64 -4.92 12.74
N ALA A 220 -17.74 -4.65 14.05
CA ALA A 220 -16.92 -3.63 14.72
C ALA A 220 -15.45 -4.09 14.83
N ALA A 221 -15.23 -5.36 15.21
CA ALA A 221 -13.91 -5.97 15.27
C ALA A 221 -13.25 -6.02 13.88
N ALA A 222 -14.02 -6.37 12.84
CA ALA A 222 -13.57 -6.40 11.45
C ALA A 222 -13.21 -5.00 10.94
N LYS A 223 -14.05 -3.97 11.20
CA LYS A 223 -13.72 -2.58 10.88
C LYS A 223 -12.44 -2.13 11.58
N LYS A 224 -12.28 -2.46 12.87
CA LYS A 224 -11.05 -2.17 13.64
C LYS A 224 -9.85 -2.84 12.99
N HIS A 225 -9.98 -4.12 12.64
CA HIS A 225 -8.94 -4.90 12.00
C HIS A 225 -8.53 -4.30 10.65
N VAL A 226 -9.50 -4.04 9.77
CA VAL A 226 -9.29 -3.43 8.46
C VAL A 226 -8.61 -2.07 8.58
N LEU A 227 -9.02 -1.20 9.52
CA LEU A 227 -8.36 0.08 9.73
C LEU A 227 -6.86 -0.09 10.03
N ARG A 228 -6.50 -1.05 10.87
CA ARG A 228 -5.09 -1.36 11.19
C ARG A 228 -4.34 -1.93 9.99
N SER A 229 -4.93 -2.90 9.29
CA SER A 229 -4.35 -3.52 8.09
C SER A 229 -4.12 -2.52 6.95
N LEU A 230 -4.93 -1.47 6.89
CA LEU A 230 -4.79 -0.36 5.92
C LEU A 230 -3.97 0.83 6.43
N HIS A 231 -3.37 0.71 7.61
CA HIS A 231 -2.51 1.74 8.24
C HIS A 231 -3.20 3.10 8.45
N VAL A 232 -4.51 3.09 8.66
CA VAL A 232 -5.32 4.31 8.80
C VAL A 232 -5.16 4.98 10.18
N PRO A 233 -5.13 4.24 11.31
CA PRO A 233 -4.89 4.83 12.61
C PRO A 233 -3.46 5.39 12.71
N GLY A 234 -3.35 6.63 13.19
CA GLY A 234 -2.06 7.20 13.59
C GLY A 234 -1.53 6.53 14.86
N MET A 235 -0.21 6.58 15.07
CA MET A 235 0.49 5.97 16.22
C MET A 235 -0.11 6.32 17.58
N MET A 236 -0.64 7.53 17.75
CA MET A 236 -1.27 7.99 19.00
C MET A 236 -2.53 7.19 19.35
N TRP A 237 -3.38 6.89 18.35
CA TRP A 237 -4.62 6.12 18.56
C TRP A 237 -4.33 4.66 18.87
N GLU A 238 -3.26 4.09 18.29
CA GLU A 238 -2.80 2.74 18.61
C GLU A 238 -2.29 2.64 20.05
N LYS A 239 -1.46 3.61 20.50
CA LYS A 239 -0.95 3.64 21.87
C LYS A 239 -2.05 3.76 22.92
N LEU A 240 -3.10 4.52 22.63
CA LEU A 240 -4.25 4.69 23.51
C LEU A 240 -5.21 3.49 23.49
N GLY A 241 -5.04 2.53 22.57
CA GLY A 241 -5.95 1.39 22.42
C GLY A 241 -7.37 1.76 21.98
N PHE A 242 -7.61 3.03 21.64
CA PHE A 242 -8.90 3.62 21.38
C PHE A 242 -8.99 4.16 19.96
N PHE A 243 -10.03 3.75 19.23
CA PHE A 243 -10.37 4.34 17.93
C PHE A 243 -11.64 5.17 18.05
N PRO A 244 -11.61 6.45 17.64
CA PRO A 244 -12.81 7.27 17.58
C PRO A 244 -13.89 6.56 16.75
N PRO A 245 -15.16 6.48 17.21
CA PRO A 245 -16.24 5.79 16.48
C PRO A 245 -16.42 6.28 15.04
N GLY A 246 -16.12 7.56 14.77
CA GLY A 246 -16.19 8.16 13.43
C GLY A 246 -14.98 7.91 12.51
N LEU A 247 -13.92 7.24 12.99
CA LEU A 247 -12.68 7.05 12.22
C LEU A 247 -12.91 6.24 10.93
N TRP A 248 -13.79 5.24 10.99
CA TRP A 248 -14.21 4.49 9.81
C TRP A 248 -14.87 5.39 8.77
N ALA A 249 -15.86 6.18 9.19
CA ALA A 249 -16.62 7.04 8.29
C ALA A 249 -15.73 8.13 7.65
N THR A 250 -14.79 8.69 8.42
CA THR A 250 -13.97 9.83 7.99
C THR A 250 -12.72 9.42 7.23
N LYS A 251 -12.03 8.35 7.63
CA LYS A 251 -10.76 7.92 7.01
C LYS A 251 -10.83 6.53 6.38
N GLY A 252 -11.49 5.58 7.03
CA GLY A 252 -11.64 4.22 6.51
C GLY A 252 -12.30 4.20 5.12
N ARG A 253 -13.45 4.87 4.99
CA ARG A 253 -14.16 5.00 3.70
C ARG A 253 -13.32 5.69 2.62
N LEU A 254 -12.60 6.74 2.98
CA LEU A 254 -11.69 7.42 2.04
C LEU A 254 -10.57 6.48 1.57
N ARG A 255 -10.02 5.67 2.48
CA ARG A 255 -8.96 4.74 2.14
C ARG A 255 -9.44 3.59 1.27
N MET A 256 -10.62 3.04 1.54
CA MET A 256 -11.25 2.02 0.68
C MET A 256 -11.54 2.59 -0.71
N ALA A 257 -12.11 3.79 -0.79
CA ALA A 257 -12.39 4.47 -2.06
C ALA A 257 -11.11 4.73 -2.89
N PHE A 258 -10.02 5.12 -2.23
CA PHE A 258 -8.71 5.24 -2.85
C PHE A 258 -8.25 3.91 -3.47
N LEU A 259 -8.31 2.82 -2.70
CA LEU A 259 -7.86 1.50 -3.13
C LEU A 259 -8.73 0.93 -4.25
N GLU A 260 -10.05 1.11 -4.19
CA GLU A 260 -10.98 0.75 -5.27
C GLU A 260 -10.60 1.44 -6.59
N GLY A 261 -10.29 2.74 -6.52
CA GLY A 261 -9.82 3.51 -7.67
C GLY A 261 -8.46 3.03 -8.18
N ASP A 262 -7.52 2.78 -7.27
CA ASP A 262 -6.19 2.30 -7.62
C ASP A 262 -6.22 0.90 -8.23
N ASP A 263 -7.02 -0.03 -7.70
CA ASP A 263 -7.16 -1.40 -8.22
C ASP A 263 -7.67 -1.39 -9.66
N ARG A 264 -8.72 -0.60 -9.95
CA ARG A 264 -9.28 -0.47 -11.30
C ARG A 264 -8.26 0.13 -12.28
N LEU A 265 -7.59 1.20 -11.87
CA LEU A 265 -6.62 1.89 -12.72
C LEU A 265 -5.35 1.07 -12.92
N LEU A 266 -4.88 0.37 -11.89
CA LEU A 266 -3.73 -0.52 -11.98
C LEU A 266 -4.00 -1.69 -12.91
N ALA A 267 -5.16 -2.35 -12.79
CA ALA A 267 -5.55 -3.42 -13.72
C ALA A 267 -5.62 -2.91 -15.17
N ARG A 268 -6.12 -1.69 -15.39
CA ARG A 268 -6.28 -1.08 -16.72
C ARG A 268 -4.97 -0.60 -17.35
N ASP A 269 -4.10 0.06 -16.58
CA ASP A 269 -3.00 0.87 -17.14
C ASP A 269 -1.68 0.10 -17.32
N GLY A 270 -1.59 -1.15 -16.88
CA GLY A 270 -0.41 -2.00 -17.09
C GLY A 270 -0.18 -3.09 -16.05
N GLY A 271 -1.03 -3.16 -15.02
CA GLY A 271 -0.95 -4.17 -13.96
C GLY A 271 0.33 -4.09 -13.13
N PRO A 272 0.58 -5.11 -12.28
CA PRO A 272 1.77 -5.16 -11.44
C PRO A 272 3.08 -5.14 -12.22
N ALA A 273 3.11 -5.66 -13.46
CA ALA A 273 4.30 -5.67 -14.31
C ALA A 273 4.73 -4.27 -14.76
N GLY A 274 3.80 -3.32 -14.86
CA GLY A 274 4.09 -1.94 -15.24
C GLY A 274 4.64 -1.07 -14.11
N LEU A 275 4.66 -1.55 -12.86
CA LEU A 275 5.11 -0.79 -11.70
C LEU A 275 6.64 -0.78 -11.58
N GLU A 276 7.18 0.34 -11.11
CA GLU A 276 8.55 0.39 -10.57
C GLU A 276 8.66 -0.43 -9.28
N GLU A 277 9.83 -0.99 -8.98
CA GLU A 277 10.07 -1.86 -7.81
C GLU A 277 9.56 -1.25 -6.48
N LEU A 278 9.89 0.01 -6.23
CA LEU A 278 9.43 0.70 -5.02
C LEU A 278 7.90 0.90 -5.02
N GLU A 279 7.29 1.15 -6.18
CA GLU A 279 5.85 1.30 -6.31
C GLU A 279 5.10 -0.04 -6.15
N VAL A 280 5.71 -1.17 -6.52
CA VAL A 280 5.20 -2.52 -6.18
C VAL A 280 5.14 -2.68 -4.66
N ARG A 281 6.25 -2.39 -3.96
CA ARG A 281 6.33 -2.49 -2.49
C ARG A 281 5.30 -1.59 -1.80
N ILE A 282 5.16 -0.35 -2.27
CA ILE A 282 4.14 0.59 -1.77
C ILE A 282 2.74 0.02 -2.02
N ALA A 283 2.40 -0.34 -3.27
CA ALA A 283 1.07 -0.83 -3.64
C ALA A 283 0.66 -2.07 -2.84
N CYS A 284 1.60 -2.98 -2.58
CA CYS A 284 1.41 -4.14 -1.70
C CYS A 284 1.12 -3.72 -0.26
N ALA A 285 1.98 -2.89 0.34
CA ALA A 285 1.80 -2.43 1.71
C ALA A 285 0.49 -1.63 1.90
N GLU A 286 0.07 -0.87 0.90
CA GLU A 286 -1.17 -0.11 0.92
C GLU A 286 -2.44 -0.99 0.99
N ARG A 287 -2.35 -2.20 0.44
CA ARG A 287 -3.39 -3.25 0.45
C ARG A 287 -3.26 -4.21 1.63
N GLY A 288 -2.27 -3.98 2.50
CA GLY A 288 -1.96 -4.90 3.59
C GLY A 288 -1.45 -6.24 3.06
N ILE A 289 -0.56 -6.26 2.07
CA ILE A 289 0.20 -7.46 1.69
C ILE A 289 1.54 -7.41 2.45
N ASP A 290 1.99 -8.53 3.03
CA ASP A 290 3.25 -8.57 3.78
C ASP A 290 4.45 -8.49 2.83
N CYS A 291 5.16 -7.37 2.87
CA CYS A 291 6.34 -7.14 2.04
C CYS A 291 7.67 -7.62 2.65
N ARG A 292 7.69 -8.12 3.89
CA ARG A 292 8.94 -8.45 4.59
C ARG A 292 9.56 -9.73 4.02
N GLY A 293 10.84 -9.64 3.64
CA GLY A 293 11.61 -10.78 3.14
C GLY A 293 11.18 -11.30 1.76
N ARG A 294 10.30 -10.58 1.06
CA ARG A 294 9.81 -10.96 -0.27
C ARG A 294 10.53 -10.18 -1.37
N GLY A 295 10.84 -10.86 -2.47
CA GLY A 295 11.42 -10.24 -3.67
C GLY A 295 10.37 -9.53 -4.53
N ASP A 296 10.82 -8.70 -5.47
CA ASP A 296 9.94 -7.93 -6.37
C ASP A 296 8.97 -8.82 -7.17
N ASP A 297 9.47 -9.92 -7.75
CA ASP A 297 8.65 -10.87 -8.53
C ASP A 297 7.51 -11.48 -7.71
N GLU A 298 7.80 -11.88 -6.47
CA GLU A 298 6.80 -12.44 -5.55
C GLU A 298 5.74 -11.39 -5.19
N LEU A 299 6.15 -10.15 -4.95
CA LEU A 299 5.23 -9.05 -4.66
C LEU A 299 4.35 -8.71 -5.86
N ARG A 300 4.90 -8.72 -7.08
CA ARG A 300 4.11 -8.55 -8.32
C ARG A 300 3.08 -9.67 -8.48
N GLN A 301 3.46 -10.91 -8.19
CA GLN A 301 2.55 -12.05 -8.24
C GLN A 301 1.41 -11.91 -7.21
N LEU A 302 1.74 -11.58 -5.96
CA LEU A 302 0.76 -11.37 -4.89
C LEU A 302 -0.18 -10.20 -5.20
N LEU A 303 0.36 -9.09 -5.71
CA LEU A 303 -0.45 -7.94 -6.14
C LEU A 303 -1.36 -8.31 -7.32
N GLY A 304 -0.88 -9.12 -8.26
CA GLY A 304 -1.69 -9.65 -9.35
C GLY A 304 -2.81 -10.56 -8.88
N GLN A 305 -2.54 -11.41 -7.88
CA GLN A 305 -3.58 -12.24 -7.23
C GLN A 305 -4.62 -11.39 -6.53
N TRP A 306 -4.19 -10.38 -5.76
CA TRP A 306 -5.09 -9.41 -5.13
C TRP A 306 -6.05 -8.81 -6.16
N LEU A 307 -5.52 -8.23 -7.25
CA LEU A 307 -6.32 -7.57 -8.28
C LEU A 307 -7.36 -8.52 -8.89
N ARG A 308 -6.98 -9.76 -9.19
CA ARG A 308 -7.91 -10.78 -9.70
C ARG A 308 -9.01 -11.11 -8.70
N LEU A 309 -8.66 -11.28 -7.42
CA LEU A 309 -9.63 -11.68 -6.39
C LEU A 309 -10.61 -10.56 -6.05
N VAL A 310 -10.19 -9.30 -6.11
CA VAL A 310 -11.08 -8.16 -5.86
C VAL A 310 -11.87 -7.72 -7.10
N ASP A 311 -11.61 -8.31 -8.28
CA ASP A 311 -12.21 -7.82 -9.52
C ASP A 311 -13.72 -8.10 -9.58
N ALA A 312 -14.51 -7.02 -9.56
CA ALA A 312 -15.96 -7.04 -9.65
C ALA A 312 -16.47 -5.76 -10.31
N GLU A 313 -17.48 -5.89 -11.17
CA GLU A 313 -18.11 -4.75 -11.84
C GLU A 313 -18.76 -3.81 -10.82
N GLU A 314 -19.56 -4.36 -9.91
CA GLU A 314 -20.21 -3.62 -8.84
C GLU A 314 -19.23 -3.19 -7.75
N THR A 315 -19.31 -1.92 -7.37
CA THR A 315 -18.44 -1.33 -6.34
C THR A 315 -18.66 -1.95 -4.96
N GLU A 316 -19.91 -2.28 -4.61
CA GLU A 316 -20.23 -2.89 -3.31
C GLU A 316 -19.68 -4.31 -3.21
N GLU A 317 -19.73 -5.09 -4.29
CA GLU A 317 -19.15 -6.43 -4.33
C GLU A 317 -17.62 -6.38 -4.23
N ARG A 318 -16.99 -5.46 -4.95
CA ARG A 318 -15.54 -5.21 -4.83
C ARG A 318 -15.13 -4.91 -3.39
N ARG A 319 -15.86 -4.03 -2.70
CA ARG A 319 -15.62 -3.71 -1.28
C ARG A 319 -15.74 -4.90 -0.37
N LYS A 320 -16.75 -5.76 -0.59
CA LYS A 320 -16.92 -7.00 0.17
C LYS A 320 -15.70 -7.90 -0.02
N ARG A 321 -15.27 -8.14 -1.26
CA ARG A 321 -14.10 -8.97 -1.57
C ARG A 321 -12.81 -8.42 -0.97
N MET A 322 -12.56 -7.10 -1.10
CA MET A 322 -11.44 -6.45 -0.43
C MET A 322 -11.48 -6.64 1.09
N THR A 323 -12.65 -6.49 1.70
CA THR A 323 -12.82 -6.69 3.15
C THR A 323 -12.53 -8.14 3.55
N VAL A 324 -12.98 -9.12 2.76
CA VAL A 324 -12.68 -10.54 2.97
C VAL A 324 -11.18 -10.78 2.92
N LEU A 325 -10.49 -10.29 1.89
CA LEU A 325 -9.02 -10.46 1.79
C LEU A 325 -8.28 -9.76 2.94
N LEU A 326 -8.77 -8.61 3.41
CA LEU A 326 -8.17 -7.89 4.54
C LEU A 326 -8.42 -8.54 5.89
N THR A 327 -9.38 -9.44 6.00
CA THR A 327 -9.78 -10.12 7.25
C THR A 327 -9.44 -11.61 7.27
N THR A 328 -8.95 -12.15 6.16
CA THR A 328 -8.50 -13.54 6.01
C THR A 328 -6.98 -13.56 5.97
N LYS A 329 -6.38 -14.58 6.61
CA LYS A 329 -4.93 -14.80 6.58
C LYS A 329 -4.47 -15.42 5.27
#